data_AF-A0A1F5L145-F1
#
_entry.id   AF-A0A1F5L145-F1
#
_cell.length_a   1.000
_cell.length_b   1.000
_cell.length_c   1.000
_cell.angle_alpha   90.00
_cell.angle_beta   90.00
_cell.angle_gamma   90.00
#
_symmetry.space_group_name_H-M   'P 1'
#
loop_
_entity.id
_entity.type
_entity.pdbx_description
1 polymer ?
#
loop_
_entity_poly.entity_id
_entity_poly.type
_entity_poly.pdbx_seq_one_letter_code
_entity_poly.pdbx_strand_id
1 'polypeptide(L)'
;MAISNTKTILVDLGGTFMDYECGKLNKKQCFTQLASEYHVEVAELETTIANLRQTITYDKEMTSTFKKIKELGARIFLVSNISKEDYAAFQNLWDTDFWSIFDGVFTSSALSTTGAVPHLTFFVDGRPDNVLSALSFGIKGTFDTSGLYRTLTNFIGDPIERGLAFLRQQGGKFPTSTQYGETMEENMVLLLMLEVLDDKSLVNIDVPPRYWNFFIGTHQFTTPVFPPDLDIMTLSLCIRPPDMKTIHSILDEMRDCVDEDG
;
A
#
# COMPACT_ATOMS: atom_id res chain seq x y z
N MET A 1 -12.72 -10.64 -0.41
CA MET A 1 -12.93 -12.09 -0.55
C MET A 1 -14.35 -12.43 -0.11
N ALA A 2 -15.29 -12.52 -1.05
CA ALA A 2 -16.65 -13.02 -0.80
C ALA A 2 -16.78 -14.34 -1.56
N ILE A 3 -16.81 -15.45 -0.82
CA ILE A 3 -16.88 -16.80 -1.38
C ILE A 3 -18.36 -17.08 -1.69
N SER A 4 -18.70 -17.09 -2.98
CA SER A 4 -19.95 -17.66 -3.48
C SER A 4 -19.86 -19.19 -3.41
N ASN A 5 -20.89 -19.82 -2.84
CA ASN A 5 -21.07 -21.28 -2.72
C ASN A 5 -21.28 -21.96 -4.08
N THR A 6 -20.26 -21.91 -4.95
CA THR A 6 -20.22 -22.69 -6.19
C THR A 6 -19.15 -23.75 -6.03
N LYS A 7 -19.51 -25.03 -6.15
CA LYS A 7 -18.54 -26.13 -6.21
C LYS A 7 -17.58 -25.84 -7.37
N THR A 8 -16.39 -25.34 -7.05
CA THR A 8 -15.37 -24.99 -8.03
C THR A 8 -14.37 -26.13 -8.04
N ILE A 9 -14.34 -26.90 -9.13
CA ILE A 9 -13.27 -27.86 -9.39
C ILE A 9 -12.12 -27.03 -9.96
N LEU A 10 -11.05 -26.87 -9.17
CA LEU A 10 -9.79 -26.31 -9.65
C LEU A 10 -9.06 -27.43 -10.40
N VAL A 11 -9.03 -27.35 -11.72
CA VAL A 11 -8.19 -28.20 -12.55
C VAL A 11 -6.88 -27.44 -12.77
N ASP A 12 -5.80 -27.89 -12.11
CA ASP A 12 -4.45 -27.48 -12.47
C ASP A 12 -4.09 -28.21 -13.78
N LEU A 13 -4.14 -27.49 -14.90
CA LEU A 13 -3.96 -28.06 -16.24
C LEU A 13 -2.47 -28.27 -16.62
N GLY A 14 -1.56 -28.19 -15.64
CA GLY A 14 -0.18 -28.66 -15.74
C GLY A 14 0.65 -28.01 -16.87
N GLY A 15 1.75 -28.69 -17.24
CA GLY A 15 2.67 -28.21 -18.27
C GLY A 15 2.07 -28.13 -19.67
N THR A 16 1.09 -28.98 -19.98
CA THR A 16 0.40 -29.01 -21.29
C THR A 16 -0.35 -27.71 -21.59
N PHE A 17 -1.05 -27.16 -20.60
CA PHE A 17 -1.77 -25.91 -20.78
C PHE A 17 -0.82 -24.70 -20.76
N MET A 18 0.25 -24.75 -19.96
CA MET A 18 1.31 -23.74 -20.00
C MET A 18 1.97 -23.65 -21.39
N ASP A 19 2.25 -24.78 -22.04
CA ASP A 19 2.80 -24.81 -23.39
C ASP A 19 1.82 -24.23 -24.43
N TYR A 20 0.52 -24.37 -24.21
CA TYR A 20 -0.52 -23.70 -25.00
C TYR A 20 -0.57 -22.19 -24.74
N GLU A 21 -0.50 -21.74 -23.48
CA GLU A 21 -0.42 -20.32 -23.12
C GLU A 21 0.83 -19.63 -23.68
N CYS A 22 1.94 -20.35 -23.79
CA CYS A 22 3.18 -19.87 -24.42
C CYS A 22 3.17 -19.99 -25.96
N GLY A 23 2.13 -20.54 -26.57
CA GLY A 23 2.02 -20.73 -28.02
C GLY A 23 2.92 -21.83 -28.60
N LYS A 24 3.49 -22.71 -27.76
CA LYS A 24 4.27 -23.88 -28.21
C LYS A 24 3.36 -25.00 -28.74
N LEU A 25 2.15 -25.10 -28.18
CA LEU A 25 1.08 -25.98 -28.68
C LEU A 25 -0.03 -25.13 -29.28
N ASN A 26 -0.67 -25.61 -30.34
CA ASN A 26 -1.94 -25.05 -30.80
C ASN A 26 -3.11 -25.65 -30.01
N LYS A 27 -4.30 -25.01 -30.09
CA LYS A 27 -5.52 -25.45 -29.39
C LYS A 27 -5.80 -26.94 -29.59
N LYS A 28 -5.76 -27.44 -30.83
CA LYS A 28 -6.07 -28.85 -31.13
C LYS A 28 -5.11 -29.80 -30.41
N GLN A 29 -3.81 -29.52 -30.46
CA GLN A 29 -2.79 -30.32 -29.79
C GLN A 29 -2.97 -30.32 -28.27
N CYS A 30 -3.14 -29.14 -27.68
CA CYS A 30 -3.35 -28.98 -26.25
C CYS A 30 -4.58 -29.76 -25.77
N PHE A 31 -5.73 -29.56 -26.42
CA PHE A 31 -6.99 -30.17 -25.99
C PHE A 31 -6.99 -31.69 -26.23
N THR A 32 -6.31 -32.18 -27.28
CA THR A 32 -6.13 -33.63 -27.48
C THR A 32 -5.29 -34.25 -26.36
N GLN A 33 -4.20 -33.58 -25.97
CA GLN A 33 -3.31 -34.07 -24.92
C GLN A 33 -3.98 -34.02 -23.54
N LEU A 34 -4.66 -32.93 -23.20
CA LEU A 34 -5.42 -32.81 -21.96
C LEU A 34 -6.57 -33.81 -21.90
N ALA A 35 -7.32 -33.99 -22.99
CA ALA A 35 -8.39 -34.98 -23.05
C ALA A 35 -7.87 -36.41 -22.79
N SER A 36 -6.70 -36.73 -23.35
CA SER A 36 -6.03 -38.01 -23.10
C SER A 36 -5.54 -38.14 -21.65
N GLU A 37 -5.00 -37.07 -21.07
CA GLU A 37 -4.44 -37.04 -19.70
C GLU A 37 -5.54 -37.19 -18.63
N TYR A 38 -6.67 -36.52 -18.81
CA TYR A 38 -7.79 -36.55 -17.87
C TYR A 38 -8.88 -37.56 -18.23
N HIS A 39 -8.67 -38.36 -19.28
CA HIS A 39 -9.61 -39.39 -19.75
C HIS A 39 -11.02 -38.85 -20.06
N VAL A 40 -11.09 -37.69 -20.71
CA VAL A 40 -12.35 -37.03 -21.15
C VAL A 40 -12.42 -36.95 -22.67
N GLU A 41 -13.60 -36.74 -23.22
CA GLU A 41 -13.73 -36.49 -24.67
C GLU A 41 -13.25 -35.08 -25.02
N VAL A 42 -12.51 -34.94 -26.13
CA VAL A 42 -12.02 -33.64 -26.62
C VAL A 42 -13.18 -32.65 -26.83
N ALA A 43 -14.30 -33.12 -27.39
CA ALA A 43 -15.47 -32.29 -27.66
C ALA A 43 -16.14 -31.79 -26.36
N GLU A 44 -16.16 -32.62 -25.33
CA GLU A 44 -16.68 -32.26 -24.01
C GLU A 44 -15.78 -31.21 -23.34
N LEU A 45 -14.45 -31.41 -23.40
CA LEU A 45 -13.48 -30.45 -22.89
C LEU A 45 -13.56 -29.10 -23.62
N GLU A 46 -13.66 -29.12 -24.95
CA GLU A 46 -13.84 -27.91 -25.76
C GLU A 46 -15.11 -27.15 -25.40
N THR A 47 -16.22 -27.87 -25.24
CA THR A 47 -17.51 -27.28 -24.84
C THR A 47 -17.44 -26.69 -23.44
N THR A 48 -16.83 -27.41 -22.50
CA THR A 48 -16.68 -26.97 -21.11
C THR A 48 -15.85 -25.69 -21.02
N ILE A 49 -14.69 -25.64 -21.68
CA ILE A 49 -13.84 -24.44 -21.70
C ILE A 49 -14.54 -23.27 -22.41
N ALA A 50 -15.24 -23.54 -23.52
CA ALA A 50 -16.01 -22.51 -24.21
C ALA A 50 -17.11 -21.89 -23.32
N ASN A 51 -17.84 -22.73 -22.58
CA ASN A 51 -18.85 -22.27 -21.63
C ASN A 51 -18.23 -21.49 -20.47
N LEU A 52 -17.12 -21.97 -19.91
CA LEU A 52 -16.39 -21.26 -18.85
C LEU A 52 -15.98 -19.85 -19.30
N ARG A 53 -15.44 -19.70 -20.52
CA ARG A 53 -15.07 -18.38 -21.07
C ARG A 53 -16.21 -17.38 -21.07
N GLN A 54 -17.43 -17.83 -21.38
CA GLN A 54 -18.61 -16.95 -21.40
C GLN A 54 -19.05 -16.47 -20.02
N THR A 55 -18.63 -17.17 -18.96
CA THR A 55 -18.96 -16.82 -17.57
C THR A 55 -17.94 -15.89 -16.91
N ILE A 56 -16.76 -15.71 -17.51
CA ILE A 56 -15.69 -14.90 -16.95
C ILE A 56 -16.01 -13.41 -17.11
N THR A 57 -16.06 -12.71 -15.98
CA THR A 57 -16.18 -11.24 -15.91
C THR A 57 -14.95 -10.66 -15.24
N TYR A 58 -14.63 -9.40 -15.56
CA TYR A 58 -13.61 -8.65 -14.86
C TYR A 58 -14.15 -8.05 -13.54
N ASP A 59 -13.24 -7.78 -12.60
CA ASP A 59 -13.55 -7.15 -11.32
C ASP A 59 -13.77 -5.63 -11.50
N LYS A 60 -15.00 -5.18 -11.23
CA LYS A 60 -15.41 -3.77 -11.38
C LYS A 60 -14.77 -2.83 -10.35
N GLU A 61 -14.45 -3.32 -9.16
CA GLU A 61 -13.79 -2.51 -8.12
C GLU A 61 -12.32 -2.31 -8.46
N MET A 62 -11.65 -3.38 -8.92
CA MET A 62 -10.25 -3.32 -9.34
C MET A 62 -10.07 -2.42 -10.58
N THR A 63 -10.95 -2.54 -11.56
CA THR A 63 -10.93 -1.67 -12.75
C THR A 63 -11.18 -0.21 -12.40
N SER A 64 -12.12 0.08 -11.50
CA SER A 64 -12.33 1.45 -10.96
C SER A 64 -11.08 2.00 -10.28
N THR A 65 -10.38 1.16 -9.50
CA THR A 65 -9.10 1.53 -8.88
C THR A 65 -8.06 1.88 -9.94
N PHE A 66 -7.87 1.04 -10.95
CA PHE A 66 -6.88 1.30 -12.00
C PHE A 66 -7.20 2.56 -12.82
N LYS A 67 -8.47 2.86 -13.11
CA LYS A 67 -8.84 4.11 -13.79
C LYS A 67 -8.41 5.34 -12.98
N LYS A 68 -8.71 5.37 -11.69
CA LYS A 68 -8.28 6.48 -10.81
C LYS A 68 -6.77 6.59 -10.75
N ILE A 69 -6.06 5.47 -10.72
CA ILE A 69 -4.59 5.45 -10.73
C ILE A 69 -4.03 5.99 -12.06
N LYS A 70 -4.67 5.68 -13.19
CA LYS A 70 -4.31 6.23 -14.50
C LYS A 70 -4.52 7.74 -14.57
N GLU A 71 -5.60 8.25 -13.99
CA GLU A 71 -5.87 9.69 -13.88
C GLU A 71 -4.81 10.45 -13.08
N LEU A 72 -4.14 9.78 -12.12
CA LEU A 72 -3.00 10.34 -11.39
C LEU A 72 -1.69 10.36 -12.20
N GLY A 73 -1.73 9.94 -13.47
CA GLY A 73 -0.58 9.99 -14.40
C GLY A 73 0.20 8.69 -14.51
N ALA A 74 -0.26 7.59 -13.90
CA ALA A 74 0.37 6.29 -14.06
C ALA A 74 0.05 5.68 -15.42
N ARG A 75 1.04 5.02 -16.02
CA ARG A 75 0.81 4.10 -17.15
C ARG A 75 0.48 2.72 -16.61
N ILE A 76 -0.52 2.07 -17.20
CA ILE A 76 -1.01 0.76 -16.75
C ILE A 76 -0.89 -0.22 -17.89
N PHE A 77 -0.23 -1.35 -17.64
CA PHE A 77 -0.06 -2.42 -18.60
C PHE A 77 -0.73 -3.69 -18.07
N LEU A 78 -1.46 -4.39 -18.94
CA LEU A 78 -1.95 -5.73 -18.62
C LEU A 78 -0.88 -6.74 -19.01
N VAL A 79 -0.40 -7.53 -18.05
CA VAL A 79 0.50 -8.66 -18.31
C VAL A 79 -0.25 -9.92 -17.90
N SER A 80 -0.44 -10.86 -18.83
CA SER A 80 -1.27 -12.04 -18.58
C SER A 80 -0.68 -13.30 -19.23
N ASN A 81 -0.65 -14.38 -18.46
CA ASN A 81 -0.46 -15.71 -19.03
C ASN A 81 -1.80 -16.13 -19.65
N ILE A 82 -1.87 -16.05 -20.97
CA ILE A 82 -3.11 -16.31 -21.71
C ILE A 82 -2.77 -16.75 -23.13
N SER A 83 -3.48 -17.77 -23.60
CA SER A 83 -3.38 -18.23 -24.99
C SER A 83 -3.86 -17.16 -25.98
N LYS A 84 -3.40 -17.25 -27.22
CA LYS A 84 -3.80 -16.31 -28.28
C LYS A 84 -5.31 -16.33 -28.52
N GLU A 85 -5.90 -17.52 -28.50
CA GLU A 85 -7.33 -17.75 -28.72
C GLU A 85 -8.18 -17.24 -27.56
N ASP A 86 -7.71 -17.43 -26.31
CA ASP A 86 -8.39 -16.90 -25.12
C ASP A 86 -8.35 -15.37 -25.10
N TYR A 87 -7.20 -14.77 -25.44
CA TYR A 87 -7.06 -13.33 -25.55
C TYR A 87 -8.03 -12.74 -26.60
N ALA A 88 -8.07 -13.34 -27.79
CA ALA A 88 -9.00 -12.93 -28.84
C ALA A 88 -10.48 -13.10 -28.41
N ALA A 89 -10.81 -14.14 -27.64
CA ALA A 89 -12.15 -14.32 -27.11
C ALA A 89 -12.52 -13.20 -26.11
N PHE A 90 -11.63 -12.86 -25.18
CA PHE A 90 -11.90 -11.79 -24.21
C PHE A 90 -11.94 -10.39 -24.85
N GLN A 91 -11.17 -10.14 -25.90
CA GLN A 91 -11.29 -8.90 -26.66
C GLN A 91 -12.70 -8.68 -27.24
N ASN A 92 -13.40 -9.76 -27.58
CA ASN A 92 -14.79 -9.69 -28.06
C ASN A 92 -15.82 -9.68 -26.93
N LEU A 93 -15.49 -10.29 -25.78
CA LEU A 93 -16.40 -10.42 -24.65
C LEU A 93 -16.47 -9.15 -23.79
N TRP A 94 -15.32 -8.51 -23.57
CA TRP A 94 -15.22 -7.35 -22.69
C TRP A 94 -15.31 -6.04 -23.46
N ASP A 95 -15.90 -5.04 -22.81
CA ASP A 95 -16.18 -3.74 -23.39
C ASP A 95 -14.94 -2.85 -23.52
N THR A 96 -15.10 -1.75 -24.28
CA THR A 96 -14.08 -0.72 -24.45
C THR A 96 -13.69 -0.04 -23.14
N ASP A 97 -14.61 -0.01 -22.18
CA ASP A 97 -14.40 0.58 -20.86
C ASP A 97 -13.29 -0.16 -20.09
N PHE A 98 -13.29 -1.49 -20.11
CA PHE A 98 -12.21 -2.32 -19.58
C PHE A 98 -10.89 -2.10 -20.34
N TRP A 99 -10.90 -2.22 -21.67
CA TRP A 99 -9.67 -2.18 -22.46
C TRP A 99 -8.98 -0.81 -22.44
N SER A 100 -9.73 0.28 -22.29
CA SER A 100 -9.20 1.65 -22.22
C SER A 100 -8.27 1.92 -21.02
N ILE A 101 -8.33 1.06 -20.00
CA ILE A 101 -7.49 1.15 -18.80
C ILE A 101 -6.03 0.94 -19.18
N PHE A 102 -5.73 0.07 -20.15
CA PHE A 102 -4.36 -0.38 -20.41
C PHE A 102 -3.73 0.40 -21.56
N ASP A 103 -2.52 0.90 -21.33
CA ASP A 103 -1.66 1.54 -22.34
C ASP A 103 -0.94 0.50 -23.22
N GLY A 104 -1.00 -0.78 -22.82
CA GLY A 104 -0.52 -1.91 -23.59
C GLY A 104 -0.90 -3.22 -22.90
N VAL A 105 -1.00 -4.28 -23.71
CA VAL A 105 -1.30 -5.64 -23.25
C VAL A 105 -0.19 -6.57 -23.70
N PHE A 106 0.36 -7.32 -22.75
CA PHE A 106 1.46 -8.27 -22.93
C PHE A 106 0.94 -9.66 -22.55
N THR A 107 0.94 -10.58 -23.52
CA THR A 107 0.52 -11.96 -23.31
C THR A 107 1.73 -12.89 -23.32
N SER A 108 1.67 -14.00 -22.58
CA SER A 108 2.70 -15.05 -22.61
C SER A 108 2.99 -15.59 -24.03
N SER A 109 1.98 -15.56 -24.90
CA SER A 109 2.06 -15.95 -26.31
C SER A 109 2.77 -14.92 -27.21
N ALA A 110 2.98 -13.69 -26.73
CA ALA A 110 3.59 -12.59 -27.47
C ALA A 110 4.62 -11.86 -26.58
N LEU A 111 5.79 -12.49 -26.42
CA LEU A 111 6.92 -11.92 -25.67
C LEU A 111 7.32 -10.56 -26.26
N SER A 112 7.04 -9.50 -25.50
CA SER A 112 7.42 -8.13 -25.83
C SER A 112 7.93 -7.41 -24.59
N THR A 113 8.85 -6.48 -24.79
CA THR A 113 9.46 -5.71 -23.71
C THR A 113 8.58 -4.51 -23.37
N THR A 114 8.25 -4.34 -22.09
CA THR A 114 7.46 -3.22 -21.59
C THR A 114 8.25 -1.90 -21.56
N GLY A 115 9.58 -1.98 -21.60
CA GLY A 115 10.47 -0.83 -21.35
C GLY A 115 10.34 -0.28 -19.92
N ALA A 116 9.75 -1.05 -19.01
CA ALA A 116 9.50 -0.64 -17.63
C ALA A 116 10.81 -0.53 -16.85
N VAL A 117 10.95 0.55 -16.08
CA VAL A 117 12.09 0.76 -15.17
C VAL A 117 11.75 0.13 -13.82
N PRO A 118 12.49 -0.88 -13.34
CA PRO A 118 12.04 -1.69 -12.20
C PRO A 118 11.64 -0.90 -10.95
N HIS A 119 12.48 0.05 -10.50
CA HIS A 119 12.22 0.83 -9.29
C HIS A 119 11.07 1.85 -9.43
N LEU A 120 10.60 2.10 -10.65
CA LEU A 120 9.43 2.94 -10.96
C LEU A 120 8.21 2.09 -11.37
N THR A 121 8.29 0.77 -11.20
CA THR A 121 7.24 -0.17 -11.60
C THR A 121 6.61 -0.81 -10.36
N PHE A 122 5.29 -0.97 -10.41
CA PHE A 122 4.52 -1.71 -9.42
C PHE A 122 3.78 -2.87 -10.10
N PHE A 123 3.92 -4.08 -9.56
CA PHE A 123 3.36 -5.30 -10.09
C PHE A 123 2.22 -5.82 -9.20
N VAL A 124 1.08 -6.16 -9.80
CA VAL A 124 -0.10 -6.67 -9.11
C VAL A 124 -0.49 -7.99 -9.75
N ASP A 125 -0.48 -9.07 -8.98
CA ASP A 125 -0.88 -10.40 -9.46
C ASP A 125 -1.45 -11.20 -8.28
N GLY A 126 -2.53 -11.95 -8.49
CA GLY A 126 -3.14 -12.76 -7.44
C GLY A 126 -2.26 -13.94 -6.97
N ARG A 127 -1.21 -14.30 -7.73
CA ARG A 127 -0.27 -15.37 -7.39
C ARG A 127 0.99 -14.82 -6.69
N PRO A 128 1.26 -15.23 -5.44
CA PRO A 128 2.46 -14.79 -4.72
C PRO A 128 3.78 -15.06 -5.46
N ASP A 129 3.88 -16.19 -6.19
CA ASP A 129 5.11 -16.57 -6.92
C ASP A 129 5.43 -15.59 -8.06
N ASN A 130 4.41 -15.08 -8.74
CA ASN A 130 4.58 -14.07 -9.79
C ASN A 130 5.07 -12.74 -9.19
N VAL A 131 4.50 -12.35 -8.05
CA VAL A 131 4.91 -11.15 -7.32
C VAL A 131 6.35 -11.30 -6.84
N LEU A 132 6.70 -12.42 -6.22
CA LEU A 132 8.06 -12.72 -5.76
C LEU A 132 9.08 -12.65 -6.89
N SER A 133 8.72 -13.19 -8.06
CA SER A 133 9.55 -13.10 -9.27
C SER A 133 9.78 -11.64 -9.65
N ALA A 134 8.74 -10.80 -9.70
CA ALA A 134 8.89 -9.37 -9.98
C ALA A 134 9.79 -8.67 -8.94
N LEU A 135 9.60 -8.95 -7.65
CA LEU A 135 10.41 -8.38 -6.56
C LEU A 135 11.90 -8.70 -6.74
N SER A 136 12.24 -9.90 -7.22
CA SER A 136 13.63 -10.32 -7.47
C SER A 136 14.35 -9.47 -8.54
N PHE A 137 13.60 -8.80 -9.41
CA PHE A 137 14.12 -7.87 -10.42
C PHE A 137 14.11 -6.40 -9.96
N GLY A 138 13.82 -6.13 -8.69
CA GLY A 138 13.77 -4.77 -8.14
C GLY A 138 12.48 -4.01 -8.43
N ILE A 139 11.44 -4.72 -8.88
CA ILE A 139 10.07 -4.19 -9.04
C ILE A 139 9.37 -4.22 -7.68
N LYS A 140 8.50 -3.26 -7.36
CA LYS A 140 7.63 -3.36 -6.16
C LYS A 140 6.36 -4.12 -6.53
N GLY A 141 5.71 -4.79 -5.59
CA GLY A 141 4.46 -5.47 -5.92
C GLY A 141 3.68 -6.01 -4.75
N THR A 142 2.45 -6.43 -5.03
CA THR A 142 1.54 -7.04 -4.06
C THR A 142 0.68 -8.12 -4.72
N PHE A 143 0.37 -9.16 -3.96
CA PHE A 143 -0.71 -10.08 -4.28
C PHE A 143 -1.98 -9.79 -3.47
N ASP A 144 -1.85 -8.97 -2.41
CA ASP A 144 -2.99 -8.51 -1.64
C ASP A 144 -3.66 -7.32 -2.34
N THR A 145 -4.91 -7.52 -2.72
CA THR A 145 -5.76 -6.51 -3.35
C THR A 145 -6.56 -5.71 -2.32
N SER A 146 -6.51 -6.09 -1.04
CA SER A 146 -7.14 -5.33 0.03
C SER A 146 -6.47 -3.96 0.18
N GLY A 147 -7.24 -2.89 0.00
CA GLY A 147 -6.71 -1.52 0.02
C GLY A 147 -5.77 -1.18 -1.14
N LEU A 148 -5.85 -1.88 -2.28
CA LEU A 148 -4.98 -1.66 -3.45
C LEU A 148 -4.89 -0.19 -3.88
N TYR A 149 -6.01 0.54 -3.85
CA TYR A 149 -6.03 1.96 -4.16
C TYR A 149 -5.06 2.77 -3.28
N ARG A 150 -5.07 2.52 -1.96
CA ARG A 150 -4.15 3.18 -1.01
C ARG A 150 -2.70 2.79 -1.31
N THR A 151 -2.44 1.51 -1.56
CA THR A 151 -1.10 1.02 -1.88
C THR A 151 -0.53 1.68 -3.14
N LEU A 152 -1.32 1.76 -4.21
CA LEU A 152 -0.90 2.35 -5.48
C LEU A 152 -0.77 3.87 -5.40
N THR A 153 -1.70 4.56 -4.73
CA THR A 153 -1.60 6.02 -4.51
C THR A 153 -0.38 6.37 -3.66
N ASN A 154 -0.03 5.54 -2.66
CA ASN A 154 1.19 5.70 -1.87
C ASN A 154 2.46 5.52 -2.72
N PHE A 155 2.43 4.58 -3.66
CA PHE A 155 3.55 4.34 -4.57
C PHE A 155 3.77 5.49 -5.55
N ILE A 156 2.70 6.07 -6.09
CA ILE A 156 2.76 7.08 -7.16
C ILE A 156 2.95 8.50 -6.62
N GLY A 157 2.26 8.85 -5.54
CA GLY A 157 2.29 10.23 -5.04
C GLY A 157 3.55 10.57 -4.25
N ASP A 158 3.74 11.87 -4.01
CA ASP A 158 4.84 12.38 -3.20
C ASP A 158 4.59 12.11 -1.69
N PRO A 159 5.45 11.34 -1.00
CA PRO A 159 5.30 11.07 0.42
C PRO A 159 5.40 12.34 1.29
N ILE A 160 6.19 13.34 0.89
CA ILE A 160 6.36 14.59 1.63
C ILE A 160 5.08 15.43 1.52
N GLU A 161 4.55 15.62 0.30
CA GLU A 161 3.31 16.37 0.11
C GLU A 161 2.14 15.73 0.86
N ARG A 162 2.01 14.39 0.79
CA ARG A 162 0.98 13.67 1.54
C ARG A 162 1.15 13.79 3.05
N GLY A 163 2.38 13.67 3.54
CA GLY A 163 2.70 13.84 4.96
C GLY A 163 2.29 15.22 5.44
N LEU A 164 2.71 16.28 4.75
CA LEU A 164 2.36 17.66 5.09
C LEU A 164 0.84 17.92 4.99
N ALA A 165 0.17 17.36 3.99
CA ALA A 165 -1.28 17.46 3.86
C ALA A 165 -2.00 16.81 5.05
N PHE A 166 -1.55 15.63 5.48
CA PHE A 166 -2.06 14.96 6.67
C PHE A 166 -1.88 15.83 7.92
N LEU A 167 -0.67 16.38 8.14
CA LEU A 167 -0.40 17.23 9.31
C LEU A 167 -1.31 18.46 9.34
N ARG A 168 -1.50 19.13 8.20
CA ARG A 168 -2.43 20.27 8.08
C ARG A 168 -3.87 19.88 8.36
N GLN A 169 -4.31 18.71 7.88
CA GLN A 169 -5.65 18.22 8.10
C GLN A 169 -5.94 17.92 9.57
N GLN A 170 -4.95 17.45 10.33
CA GLN A 170 -5.11 17.21 11.78
C GLN A 170 -5.24 18.52 12.59
N GLY A 171 -4.79 19.65 12.04
CA GLY A 171 -5.01 20.97 12.63
C GLY A 171 -4.43 21.12 14.04
N GLY A 172 -3.24 20.57 14.28
CA GLY A 172 -2.55 20.63 15.57
C GLY A 172 -2.97 19.58 16.60
N LYS A 173 -3.82 18.62 16.24
CA LYS A 173 -4.27 17.54 17.13
C LYS A 173 -3.55 16.23 16.79
N PHE A 174 -2.55 15.87 17.60
CA PHE A 174 -1.78 14.64 17.44
C PHE A 174 -1.77 13.82 18.73
N PRO A 175 -2.89 13.21 19.13
CA PRO A 175 -2.88 12.31 20.27
C PRO A 175 -2.01 11.10 19.96
N THR A 176 -1.16 10.71 20.90
CA THR A 176 -0.43 9.45 20.84
C THR A 176 -1.27 8.33 21.43
N SER A 177 -1.06 7.11 20.97
CA SER A 177 -1.85 5.95 21.37
C SER A 177 -0.99 4.84 21.94
N THR A 178 -1.48 4.18 22.98
CA THR A 178 -0.87 2.94 23.51
C THR A 178 -1.19 1.76 22.58
N GLN A 179 -0.51 0.63 22.81
CA GLN A 179 -0.80 -0.63 22.12
C GLN A 179 -2.23 -1.16 22.36
N TYR A 180 -2.93 -0.65 23.38
CA TYR A 180 -4.33 -0.98 23.69
C TYR A 180 -5.33 0.02 23.09
N GLY A 181 -4.85 1.01 22.33
CA GLY A 181 -5.69 2.01 21.68
C GLY A 181 -6.13 3.16 22.59
N GLU A 182 -5.59 3.25 23.81
CA GLU A 182 -5.84 4.37 24.70
C GLU A 182 -5.05 5.58 24.22
N THR A 183 -5.67 6.77 24.24
CA THR A 183 -5.09 7.99 23.67
C THR A 183 -4.65 8.95 24.76
N MET A 184 -3.49 9.58 24.57
CA MET A 184 -2.97 10.63 25.44
C MET A 184 -2.57 11.85 24.61
N GLU A 185 -2.78 13.03 25.19
CA GLU A 185 -2.27 14.28 24.65
C GLU A 185 -0.94 14.60 25.35
N GLU A 186 0.07 14.95 24.57
CA GLU A 186 1.43 15.15 25.07
C GLU A 186 2.18 16.22 24.26
N ASN A 187 3.17 16.85 24.89
CA ASN A 187 3.91 17.99 24.35
C ASN A 187 5.13 17.58 23.49
N MET A 188 5.69 16.38 23.67
CA MET A 188 6.87 15.86 22.98
C MET A 188 6.67 15.88 21.46
N VAL A 189 5.62 15.22 20.94
CA VAL A 189 5.38 15.15 19.48
C VAL A 189 5.15 16.54 18.89
N LEU A 190 4.43 17.42 19.59
CA LEU A 190 4.17 18.77 19.12
C LEU A 190 5.44 19.63 19.06
N LEU A 191 6.32 19.52 20.07
CA LEU A 191 7.60 20.21 20.07
C LEU A 191 8.56 19.66 19.00
N LEU A 192 8.66 18.34 18.82
CA LEU A 192 9.47 17.74 17.76
C LEU A 192 8.98 18.18 16.36
N MET A 193 7.67 18.27 16.16
CA MET A 193 7.12 18.80 14.92
C MET A 193 7.53 20.25 14.68
N LEU A 194 7.50 21.10 15.71
CA LEU A 194 7.98 22.49 15.60
C LEU A 194 9.47 22.56 15.31
N GLU A 195 10.28 21.73 15.95
CA GLU A 195 11.73 21.71 15.75
C GLU A 195 12.08 21.36 14.29
N VAL A 196 11.42 20.34 13.73
CA VAL A 196 11.73 19.84 12.39
C VAL A 196 11.13 20.70 11.28
N LEU A 197 9.91 21.21 11.47
CA LEU A 197 9.16 21.88 10.40
C LEU A 197 9.16 23.40 10.51
N ASP A 198 9.48 23.97 11.67
CA ASP A 198 9.39 25.40 12.00
C ASP A 198 8.04 26.05 11.60
N ASP A 199 6.97 25.25 11.57
CA ASP A 199 5.64 25.70 11.17
C ASP A 199 4.68 25.67 12.36
N LYS A 200 4.48 26.84 12.97
CA LYS A 200 3.59 27.03 14.11
C LYS A 200 2.12 26.81 13.79
N SER A 201 1.73 26.83 12.51
CA SER A 201 0.34 26.56 12.12
C SER A 201 -0.04 25.09 12.23
N LEU A 202 0.95 24.20 12.30
CA LEU A 202 0.75 22.75 12.37
C LEU A 202 0.53 22.22 13.78
N VAL A 203 0.75 23.02 14.82
CA VAL A 203 0.67 22.56 16.22
C VAL A 203 -0.21 23.48 17.05
N ASN A 204 -0.90 22.91 18.03
CA ASN A 204 -1.62 23.67 19.04
C ASN A 204 -0.95 23.45 20.40
N ILE A 205 -0.05 24.36 20.79
CA ILE A 205 0.73 24.24 22.02
C ILE A 205 0.41 25.40 22.96
N ASP A 206 -0.06 25.06 24.16
CA ASP A 206 -0.21 25.99 25.26
C ASP A 206 1.13 26.16 25.97
N VAL A 207 1.77 27.32 25.76
CA VAL A 207 3.08 27.61 26.37
C VAL A 207 2.88 27.87 27.87
N PRO A 208 3.43 27.03 28.76
CA PRO A 208 3.35 27.25 30.19
C PRO A 208 4.22 28.45 30.60
N PRO A 209 3.94 29.09 31.75
CA PRO A 209 4.67 30.28 32.19
C PRO A 209 6.14 30.01 32.54
N ARG A 210 6.49 28.75 32.85
CA ARG A 210 7.87 28.40 33.23
C ARG A 210 8.25 26.97 32.89
N TYR A 211 7.57 25.99 33.48
CA TYR A 211 7.94 24.59 33.35
C TYR A 211 7.03 23.84 32.40
N TRP A 212 7.63 22.96 31.62
CA TRP A 212 6.92 22.07 30.71
C TRP A 212 6.72 20.68 31.33
N ASN A 213 5.68 20.01 30.90
CA ASN A 213 5.35 18.65 31.28
C ASN A 213 5.19 17.79 30.02
N PHE A 214 5.45 16.49 30.11
CA PHE A 214 5.14 15.54 29.05
C PHE A 214 3.65 15.57 28.68
N PHE A 215 2.76 15.49 29.66
CA PHE A 215 1.34 15.39 29.43
C PHE A 215 0.68 16.75 29.20
N ILE A 216 -0.32 16.76 28.32
CA ILE A 216 -1.30 17.84 28.23
C ILE A 216 -2.54 17.39 29.01
N GLY A 217 -2.89 18.16 30.05
CA GLY A 217 -4.03 17.84 30.91
C GLY A 217 -3.77 16.70 31.88
N THR A 218 -4.63 15.68 31.88
CA THR A 218 -4.59 14.59 32.87
C THR A 218 -3.44 13.64 32.61
N HIS A 219 -2.61 13.39 33.62
CA HIS A 219 -1.54 12.39 33.56
C HIS A 219 -2.14 10.98 33.45
N GLN A 220 -1.79 10.25 32.39
CA GLN A 220 -2.28 8.90 32.16
C GLN A 220 -1.16 7.88 32.39
N PHE A 221 -1.53 6.69 32.89
CA PHE A 221 -0.61 5.56 33.07
C PHE A 221 0.60 5.85 33.99
N THR A 222 0.47 6.83 34.87
CA THR A 222 1.52 7.27 35.79
C THR A 222 0.95 7.68 37.14
N THR A 223 1.75 8.31 37.98
CA THR A 223 1.33 8.86 39.27
C THR A 223 0.27 9.96 39.10
N PRO A 224 -0.61 10.16 40.10
CA PRO A 224 -1.63 11.21 40.03
C PRO A 224 -1.06 12.62 39.78
N VAL A 225 0.14 12.87 40.29
CA VAL A 225 0.93 14.08 40.03
C VAL A 225 2.19 13.67 39.29
N PHE A 226 2.36 14.19 38.07
CA PHE A 226 3.57 14.02 37.28
C PHE A 226 4.40 15.31 37.36
N PRO A 227 5.68 15.25 37.75
CA PRO A 227 6.51 16.44 37.84
C PRO A 227 6.76 17.05 36.45
N PRO A 228 7.22 18.31 36.38
CA PRO A 228 7.79 18.84 35.15
C PRO A 228 8.85 17.91 34.55
N ASP A 229 8.87 17.85 33.23
CA ASP A 229 9.72 16.92 32.49
C ASP A 229 10.95 17.64 31.95
N LEU A 230 12.15 17.13 32.28
CA LEU A 230 13.42 17.75 31.91
C LEU A 230 13.68 17.71 30.39
N ASP A 231 13.27 16.64 29.71
CA ASP A 231 13.47 16.47 28.28
C ASP A 231 12.57 17.44 27.50
N ILE A 232 11.29 17.52 27.90
CA ILE A 232 10.35 18.49 27.32
C ILE A 232 10.79 19.92 27.60
N MET A 233 11.26 20.19 28.83
CA MET A 233 11.78 21.50 29.20
C MET A 233 12.97 21.86 28.31
N THR A 234 13.96 20.98 28.17
CA THR A 234 15.16 21.21 27.35
C THR A 234 14.80 21.44 25.89
N LEU A 235 13.95 20.58 25.31
CA LEU A 235 13.49 20.72 23.93
C LEU A 235 12.77 22.06 23.72
N SER A 236 11.90 22.45 24.66
CA SER A 236 11.18 23.72 24.58
C SER A 236 12.11 24.94 24.64
N LEU A 237 13.19 24.90 25.44
CA LEU A 237 14.19 25.97 25.52
C LEU A 237 14.95 26.14 24.20
N CYS A 238 15.23 25.04 23.50
CA CYS A 238 15.87 25.07 22.18
C CYS A 238 14.97 25.67 21.10
N ILE A 239 13.68 25.30 21.09
CA ILE A 239 12.73 25.72 20.05
C ILE A 239 12.19 27.13 20.31
N ARG A 240 11.92 27.47 21.57
CA ARG A 240 11.32 28.74 22.00
C ARG A 240 11.99 29.26 23.27
N PRO A 241 13.23 29.75 23.17
CA PRO A 241 13.94 30.25 24.34
C PRO A 241 13.18 31.44 24.98
N PRO A 242 12.90 31.39 26.29
CA PRO A 242 12.45 32.56 27.03
C PRO A 242 13.61 33.56 27.22
N ASP A 243 13.43 34.59 28.04
CA ASP A 243 14.52 35.50 28.34
C ASP A 243 15.67 34.78 29.09
N MET A 244 16.90 35.28 28.90
CA MET A 244 18.11 34.65 29.45
C MET A 244 18.09 34.47 30.98
N LYS A 245 17.39 35.35 31.72
CA LYS A 245 17.29 35.22 33.18
C LYS A 245 16.44 34.01 33.55
N THR A 246 15.33 33.80 32.82
CA THR A 246 14.50 32.60 32.96
C THR A 246 15.28 31.34 32.59
N ILE A 247 16.03 31.36 31.49
CA ILE A 247 16.86 30.21 31.06
C ILE A 247 17.87 29.83 32.15
N HIS A 248 18.68 30.78 32.63
CA HIS A 248 19.67 30.51 33.67
C HIS A 248 19.03 29.98 34.95
N SER A 249 17.89 30.56 35.38
CA SER A 249 17.19 30.10 36.57
C SER A 249 16.66 28.67 36.43
N ILE A 250 16.21 28.27 35.24
CA ILE A 250 15.76 26.89 34.99
C ILE A 250 16.97 25.94 35.00
N LEU A 251 18.06 26.28 34.31
CA LEU A 251 19.27 25.46 34.29
C LEU A 251 19.90 25.27 35.67
N ASP A 252 19.88 26.31 36.52
CA ASP A 252 20.35 26.23 37.90
C ASP A 252 19.55 25.22 38.73
N GLU A 253 18.24 25.12 38.50
CA GLU A 253 17.37 24.13 39.17
C GLU A 253 17.53 22.74 38.59
N MET A 254 17.68 22.60 37.26
CA MET A 254 17.93 21.31 36.60
C MET A 254 19.21 20.66 37.12
N ARG A 255 20.23 21.46 37.48
CA ARG A 255 21.46 20.97 38.12
C ARG A 255 21.18 20.19 39.41
N ASP A 256 20.13 20.55 40.13
CA ASP A 256 19.78 19.90 41.41
C ASP A 256 18.95 18.62 41.19
N CYS A 257 18.63 18.26 39.93
CA CYS A 257 17.92 17.04 39.54
C CYS A 257 18.84 15.86 39.17
N VAL A 258 20.16 16.03 39.26
CA VAL A 258 21.16 14.98 38.96
C VAL A 258 21.15 13.92 40.06
N ASP A 259 21.08 12.65 39.69
CA ASP A 259 21.18 11.52 40.62
C ASP A 259 22.49 10.72 40.45
N GLU A 260 22.56 9.51 40.98
CA GLU A 260 23.78 8.68 40.90
C GLU A 260 24.15 8.28 39.46
N ASP A 261 23.18 8.28 38.55
CA ASP A 261 23.32 7.88 37.16
C ASP A 261 23.61 9.06 36.21
N GLY A 262 23.57 10.31 36.73
CA GLY A 262 23.91 11.54 36.00
C GLY A 262 22.69 12.27 35.46
#